data_AF-A0A1S1NEJ0-F1
#
_entry.id   AF-A0A1S1NEJ0-F1
#
_cell.length_a   1.000
_cell.length_b   1.000
_cell.length_c   1.000
_cell.angle_alpha   90.00
_cell.angle_beta   90.00
_cell.angle_gamma   90.00
#
_symmetry.space_group_name_H-M   'P 1'
#
loop_
_entity.id
_entity.type
_entity.pdbx_description
1 polymer ?
#
loop_
_entity_poly.entity_id
_entity_poly.type
_entity_poly.pdbx_seq_one_letter_code
_entity_poly.pdbx_strand_id
1 'polypeptide(L)'
;MTMISFRADDADLAEAEHWARRLGIERSELLRDALRRHLTELAAAQEVEAYAREPLTAEESAFAQIADWGPAEDWADWADATR
;
A
#
# COMPACT_ATOMS: atom_id res chain seq x y z
N MET A 1 -10.04 -4.96 16.33
CA MET A 1 -8.61 -5.09 16.64
C MET A 1 -8.36 -6.46 17.25
N THR A 2 -7.38 -7.20 16.73
CA THR A 2 -6.88 -8.43 17.37
C THR A 2 -5.51 -8.12 17.97
N MET A 3 -5.29 -8.52 19.21
CA MET A 3 -3.99 -8.39 19.85
C MET A 3 -3.12 -9.59 19.47
N ILE A 4 -1.90 -9.32 19.03
CA ILE A 4 -0.92 -10.35 18.70
C ILE A 4 0.27 -10.22 19.65
N SER A 5 0.79 -11.34 20.13
CA SER A 5 2.03 -11.42 20.87
C SER A 5 3.04 -12.25 20.09
N PHE A 6 4.28 -11.78 20.06
CA PHE A 6 5.39 -12.45 19.41
C PHE A 6 6.67 -12.19 20.20
N ARG A 7 7.70 -13.01 19.96
CA ARG A 7 9.02 -12.80 20.54
C ARG A 7 9.86 -11.98 19.58
N ALA A 8 10.61 -11.03 20.10
CA ALA A 8 11.58 -10.21 19.39
C ALA A 8 12.82 -10.05 20.26
N ASP A 9 13.96 -9.75 19.63
CA ASP A 9 15.18 -9.45 20.36
C ASP A 9 15.05 -8.16 21.16
N ASP A 10 15.61 -8.14 22.37
CA ASP A 10 15.52 -6.97 23.27
C ASP A 10 16.13 -5.71 22.63
N ALA A 11 17.15 -5.88 21.78
CA ALA A 11 17.76 -4.79 21.04
C ALA A 11 16.78 -4.15 20.05
N ASP A 12 16.04 -4.95 19.29
CA ASP A 12 15.04 -4.46 18.33
C ASP A 12 13.88 -3.76 19.04
N LEU A 13 13.47 -4.29 20.19
CA LEU A 13 12.45 -3.66 21.03
C LEU A 13 12.91 -2.30 21.56
N ALA A 14 14.17 -2.19 21.97
CA ALA A 14 14.75 -0.92 22.42
C ALA A 14 14.84 0.11 21.29
N GLU A 15 15.20 -0.33 20.09
CA GLU A 15 15.26 0.54 18.90
C GLU A 15 13.87 1.01 18.47
N ALA A 16 12.88 0.12 18.45
CA ALA A 16 11.48 0.48 18.18
C ALA A 16 10.96 1.51 19.19
N GLU A 17 11.30 1.35 20.48
CA GLU A 17 10.95 2.30 21.53
C GLU A 17 11.66 3.66 21.38
N HIS A 18 12.92 3.64 20.92
CA HIS A 18 13.65 4.87 20.60
C HIS A 18 12.96 5.66 19.50
N TRP A 19 12.60 5.01 18.39
CA TRP A 19 11.94 5.67 17.27
C TRP A 19 10.51 6.11 17.58
N ALA A 20 9.73 5.29 18.26
CA ALA A 20 8.38 5.64 18.69
C ALA A 20 8.38 6.95 19.51
N ARG A 21 9.30 7.08 20.47
CA ARG A 21 9.48 8.31 21.25
C ARG A 21 9.91 9.49 20.40
N ARG A 22 10.85 9.31 19.46
CA ARG A 22 11.29 10.41 18.58
C ARG A 22 10.19 10.90 17.64
N LEU A 23 9.31 10.01 17.22
CA LEU A 23 8.18 10.30 16.33
C LEU A 23 6.93 10.78 17.11
N GLY A 24 6.92 10.65 18.44
CA GLY A 24 5.78 11.02 19.28
C GLY A 24 4.57 10.11 19.09
N ILE A 25 4.79 8.84 18.76
CA ILE A 25 3.74 7.83 18.52
C ILE A 25 3.89 6.64 19.46
N GLU A 26 2.84 5.83 19.55
CA GLU A 26 2.87 4.58 20.30
C GLU A 26 3.72 3.52 19.58
N ARG A 27 4.47 2.71 20.34
CA ARG A 27 5.24 1.57 19.78
C ARG A 27 4.36 0.65 18.94
N SER A 28 3.12 0.41 19.39
CA SER A 28 2.16 -0.44 18.66
C SER A 28 1.75 0.16 17.31
N GLU A 29 1.77 1.48 17.18
CA GLU A 29 1.49 2.18 15.93
C GLU A 29 2.67 2.03 14.97
N LEU A 30 3.89 2.26 15.45
CA LEU A 30 5.13 2.05 14.68
C LEU A 30 5.19 0.64 14.09
N LEU A 31 5.00 -0.38 14.94
CA LEU A 31 5.08 -1.78 14.51
C LEU A 31 3.94 -2.17 13.56
N ARG A 32 2.73 -1.62 13.77
CA ARG A 32 1.60 -1.84 12.85
C ARG A 32 1.89 -1.24 11.48
N ASP A 33 2.47 -0.05 11.44
CA ASP A 33 2.80 0.60 10.18
C ASP A 33 3.91 -0.13 9.44
N ALA A 34 4.96 -0.54 10.15
CA ALA A 34 6.04 -1.35 9.59
C ALA A 34 5.52 -2.68 9.01
N LEU A 35 4.66 -3.40 9.75
CA LEU A 35 4.04 -4.63 9.27
C LEU A 35 3.22 -4.40 8.00
N ARG A 36 2.40 -3.35 7.98
CA ARG A 36 1.57 -3.02 6.82
C ARG A 36 2.42 -2.71 5.59
N ARG A 37 3.48 -1.90 5.74
CA ARG A 37 4.41 -1.60 4.63
C ARG A 37 5.05 -2.88 4.10
N HIS A 38 5.54 -3.75 4.99
CA HIS A 38 6.17 -5.00 4.57
C HIS A 38 5.20 -5.94 3.85
N LEU A 39 3.95 -6.05 4.31
CA LEU A 39 2.94 -6.85 3.62
C LEU A 39 2.61 -6.28 2.23
N THR A 40 2.54 -4.95 2.10
CA THR A 40 2.36 -4.30 0.79
C THR A 40 3.54 -4.56 -0.15
N GLU A 41 4.78 -4.50 0.35
CA GLU A 41 5.97 -4.83 -0.43
C GLU A 41 5.96 -6.29 -0.91
N LEU A 42 5.59 -7.23 -0.04
CA LEU A 42 5.46 -8.64 -0.40
C LEU A 42 4.37 -8.88 -1.45
N ALA A 43 3.22 -8.20 -1.33
CA ALA A 43 2.15 -8.29 -2.32
C ALA A 43 2.61 -7.74 -3.68
N ALA A 44 3.24 -6.56 -3.69
CA ALA A 44 3.77 -5.96 -4.92
C ALA A 44 4.84 -6.84 -5.58
N ALA A 45 5.73 -7.47 -4.80
CA ALA A 45 6.73 -8.39 -5.33
C ALA A 45 6.08 -9.62 -6.00
N GLN A 46 4.99 -10.14 -5.43
CA GLN A 46 4.23 -11.24 -6.03
C GLN A 46 3.53 -10.82 -7.33
N GLU A 47 2.98 -9.60 -7.39
CA GLU A 47 2.35 -9.08 -8.61
C GLU A 47 3.37 -8.91 -9.73
N VAL A 48 4.55 -8.36 -9.44
CA VAL A 48 5.64 -8.23 -10.43
C VAL A 48 6.04 -9.61 -10.97
N GLU A 49 6.21 -10.61 -10.10
CA GLU A 49 6.54 -11.98 -10.50
C GLU A 49 5.39 -12.62 -11.32
N ALA A 50 4.13 -12.34 -10.98
CA ALA A 50 2.99 -12.82 -11.76
C ALA A 50 2.99 -12.23 -13.17
N TYR A 51 3.21 -10.92 -13.32
CA TYR A 51 3.33 -10.26 -14.62
C TYR A 51 4.55 -10.70 -15.41
N ALA A 52 5.65 -11.07 -14.74
CA ALA A 52 6.82 -11.62 -15.42
C ALA A 52 6.54 -13.02 -15.99
N ARG A 53 5.78 -13.84 -15.26
CA ARG A 53 5.39 -15.19 -15.66
C ARG A 53 4.32 -15.20 -16.76
N GLU A 54 3.36 -14.31 -16.64
CA GLU A 54 2.27 -14.13 -17.59
C GLU A 54 2.22 -12.64 -17.98
N PRO A 55 3.06 -12.24 -18.95
CA PRO A 55 3.04 -10.88 -19.45
C PRO A 55 1.66 -10.53 -20.02
N LEU A 56 1.28 -9.26 -19.90
CA LEU A 56 0.08 -8.73 -20.55
C LEU A 56 0.08 -9.10 -22.03
N THR A 57 -1.06 -9.54 -22.52
CA THR A 57 -1.25 -9.79 -23.94
C THR A 57 -1.11 -8.49 -24.73
N ALA A 58 -0.92 -8.60 -26.05
CA ALA A 58 -0.88 -7.43 -26.92
C ALA A 58 -2.17 -6.61 -26.87
N GLU A 59 -3.32 -7.28 -26.68
CA GLU A 59 -4.63 -6.66 -26.53
C GLU A 59 -4.73 -5.89 -25.20
N GLU A 60 -4.30 -6.48 -24.09
CA GLU A 60 -4.28 -5.81 -22.78
C GLU A 60 -3.31 -4.62 -22.75
N SER A 61 -2.14 -4.78 -23.38
CA SER A 61 -1.12 -3.72 -23.49
C SER A 61 -1.59 -2.56 -24.36
N ALA A 62 -2.52 -2.79 -25.31
CA ALA A 62 -3.08 -1.73 -26.14
C ALA A 62 -3.92 -0.73 -25.31
N PHE A 63 -4.53 -1.16 -24.20
CA PHE A 63 -5.27 -0.26 -23.31
C PHE A 63 -4.38 0.73 -22.56
N ALA A 64 -3.09 0.42 -22.33
CA ALA A 64 -2.14 1.37 -21.76
C ALA A 64 -1.90 2.59 -22.68
N GLN A 65 -2.16 2.45 -23.99
CA GLN A 65 -2.06 3.54 -24.97
C GLN A 65 -3.26 4.51 -24.89
N ILE A 66 -4.34 4.11 -24.20
CA ILE A 66 -5.54 4.91 -23.95
C ILE A 66 -5.41 5.73 -22.66
N ALA A 67 -4.23 5.71 -22.01
CA ALA A 67 -3.99 6.42 -20.75
C ALA A 67 -3.87 7.95 -20.88
N ASP A 68 -4.40 8.55 -21.95
CA ASP A 68 -4.77 9.97 -21.96
C ASP A 68 -6.14 10.10 -21.28
N TRP A 69 -6.21 9.66 -20.02
CA TRP A 69 -7.28 10.05 -19.13
C TRP A 69 -7.06 11.54 -18.89
N GLY A 70 -7.61 12.35 -19.78
CA GLY A 70 -7.54 13.80 -19.73
C GLY A 70 -7.92 14.32 -18.34
N PRO A 71 -7.58 15.58 -18.00
CA PRO A 71 -7.91 16.15 -16.71
C PRO A 71 -9.38 15.88 -16.42
N ALA A 72 -9.65 15.21 -15.30
CA ALA A 72 -10.99 14.80 -14.90
C ALA A 72 -11.97 15.95 -15.15
N GLU A 73 -12.84 15.80 -16.16
CA GLU A 73 -13.91 16.75 -16.42
C GLU A 73 -14.68 16.94 -15.11
N ASP A 74 -15.13 18.17 -14.87
CA ASP A 74 -15.75 18.58 -13.62
C ASP A 74 -16.95 17.66 -13.32
N TRP A 75 -16.75 16.72 -12.40
CA TRP A 75 -17.76 15.73 -11.99
C TRP A 75 -19.03 16.39 -11.40
N ALA A 76 -19.04 17.72 -11.29
CA ALA A 76 -20.20 18.54 -11.03
C ALA A 76 -21.39 18.26 -11.98
N ASP A 77 -21.15 17.93 -13.25
CA ASP A 77 -22.24 17.66 -14.21
C ASP A 77 -23.04 16.38 -13.86
N TRP A 78 -22.45 15.46 -13.10
CA TRP A 78 -23.10 14.22 -12.68
C TRP A 78 -24.01 14.42 -11.45
N ALA A 79 -23.83 15.50 -10.70
CA ALA A 79 -24.65 15.80 -9.52
C ALA A 79 -26.08 16.21 -9.88
N ASP A 80 -26.28 16.78 -11.07
CA ASP A 80 -27.60 17.23 -11.54
C ASP A 80 -28.43 16.10 -12.17
N ALA A 81 -27.78 15.00 -12.58
CA ALA A 81 -28.45 13.84 -13.19
C ALA A 81 -29.32 13.02 -12.22
N THR A 82 -29.27 13.31 -10.91
CA THR A 82 -30.08 12.64 -9.87
C THR A 82 -31.18 13.51 -9.27
N ARG A 83 -31.53 14.65 -9.89
CA ARG A 83 -32.67 15.48 -9.48
C ARG A 83 -33.82 15.43 -10.50
#